data_AF-A0A4W5QE72-F1
#
_entry.id   AF-A0A4W5QE72-F1
#
_cell.length_a   1.000
_cell.length_b   1.000
_cell.length_c   1.000
_cell.angle_alpha   90.00
_cell.angle_beta   90.00
_cell.angle_gamma   90.00
#
_symmetry.space_group_name_H-M   'P 1'
#
loop_
_entity.id
_entity.type
_entity.pdbx_description
1 polymer ?
#
loop_
_entity_poly.entity_id
_entity_poly.type
_entity_poly.pdbx_seq_one_letter_code
_entity_poly.pdbx_strand_id
1 'polypeptide(L)'
;MEAGLLESRLSMGDYEKLQSLFLGDSGAGVSFSRAEFIEQAWSAVRRGSREEYGLLFDSVVVTQEQRSLLLDSADERGERRVDWERLTSFLLLGLSEKEENERAATVPRWQPPLTLTPPHRDPVQQVVYLRSSGRYLSVSKGGTLGVWAGEDFALLQTHRLHNDSVRPKDLWVTAMVVLHNVNKIAVSFTSKELCFYDLLSKQQFSCQYKLQGLRYAPLSLDYWCHPTYPAQAVLTMGDTGGQV
;
A
#
# COMPACT_ATOMS: atom_id res chain seq x y z
N MET A 1 -4.32 5.83 -31.76
CA MET A 1 -5.74 5.69 -31.37
C MET A 1 -6.01 4.21 -31.43
N GLU A 2 -5.80 3.49 -30.33
CA GLU A 2 -6.10 2.04 -30.31
C GLU A 2 -7.61 1.90 -30.47
N ALA A 3 -8.05 1.31 -31.58
CA ALA A 3 -9.44 0.92 -31.72
C ALA A 3 -9.70 -0.13 -30.63
N GLY A 4 -10.46 0.25 -29.59
CA GLY A 4 -10.80 -0.66 -28.49
C GLY A 4 -11.45 -1.93 -29.03
N LEU A 5 -11.18 -3.06 -28.37
CA LEU A 5 -11.73 -4.37 -28.73
C LEU A 5 -13.26 -4.29 -28.87
N LEU A 6 -13.84 -5.12 -29.75
CA LEU A 6 -15.27 -5.07 -30.08
C LEU A 6 -16.15 -5.14 -28.84
N GLU A 7 -15.81 -5.98 -27.86
CA GLU A 7 -16.60 -6.22 -26.65
C GLU A 7 -16.76 -4.94 -25.81
N SER A 8 -15.75 -4.06 -25.83
CA SER A 8 -15.75 -2.79 -25.10
C SER A 8 -16.68 -1.72 -25.70
N ARG A 9 -17.16 -1.92 -26.94
CA ARG A 9 -18.01 -0.97 -27.67
C ARG A 9 -19.46 -1.45 -27.84
N LEU A 10 -19.77 -2.66 -27.40
CA LEU A 10 -21.13 -3.20 -27.43
C LEU A 10 -21.93 -2.66 -26.24
N SER A 11 -23.19 -2.27 -26.49
CA SER A 11 -24.12 -1.87 -25.43
C SER A 11 -24.86 -3.08 -24.86
N MET A 12 -25.53 -2.91 -23.72
CA MET A 12 -26.38 -3.96 -23.13
C MET A 12 -27.42 -4.50 -24.14
N GLY A 13 -28.07 -3.61 -24.88
CA GLY A 13 -29.03 -4.01 -25.92
C GLY A 13 -28.39 -4.71 -27.13
N ASP A 14 -27.08 -4.57 -27.34
CA ASP A 14 -26.36 -5.34 -28.37
C ASP A 14 -26.04 -6.76 -27.89
N TYR A 15 -25.69 -6.91 -26.61
CA TYR A 15 -25.52 -8.22 -25.98
C TYR A 15 -26.84 -9.00 -25.88
N GLU A 16 -27.97 -8.34 -25.63
CA GLU A 16 -29.30 -8.97 -25.67
C GLU A 16 -29.65 -9.49 -27.07
N LYS A 17 -29.30 -8.75 -28.13
CA LYS A 17 -29.46 -9.21 -29.52
C LYS A 17 -28.54 -10.37 -29.84
N LEU A 18 -27.31 -10.39 -29.33
CA LEU A 18 -26.44 -11.56 -29.47
C LEU A 18 -27.05 -12.74 -28.75
N GLN A 19 -27.48 -12.57 -27.51
CA GLN A 19 -28.09 -13.62 -26.69
C GLN A 19 -29.30 -14.27 -27.37
N SER A 20 -30.18 -13.47 -27.97
CA SER A 20 -31.38 -13.98 -28.64
C SER A 20 -31.06 -14.84 -29.86
N LEU A 21 -29.92 -14.62 -30.54
CA LEU A 21 -29.47 -15.49 -31.64
C LEU A 21 -29.15 -16.91 -31.13
N PHE A 22 -28.53 -17.03 -29.96
CA PHE A 22 -28.09 -18.33 -29.43
C PHE A 22 -29.19 -19.09 -28.68
N LEU A 23 -30.14 -18.40 -28.04
CA LEU A 23 -31.16 -19.04 -27.20
C LEU A 23 -32.49 -19.29 -27.91
N GLY A 24 -32.77 -18.57 -29.01
CA GLY A 24 -34.02 -18.68 -29.77
C GLY A 24 -35.29 -18.50 -28.91
N ASP A 25 -36.47 -18.73 -29.50
CA ASP A 25 -37.75 -18.69 -28.78
C ASP A 25 -38.05 -19.99 -28.00
N SER A 26 -37.32 -21.08 -28.26
CA SER A 26 -37.60 -22.40 -27.67
C SER A 26 -36.73 -22.77 -26.46
N GLY A 27 -35.72 -21.94 -26.12
CA GLY A 27 -34.79 -22.19 -25.01
C GLY A 27 -33.77 -23.30 -25.25
N ALA A 28 -33.76 -23.93 -26.43
CA ALA A 28 -32.72 -24.87 -26.83
C ALA A 28 -31.51 -24.08 -27.36
N GLY A 29 -30.36 -24.18 -26.67
CA GLY A 29 -29.14 -23.48 -27.06
C GLY A 29 -28.65 -23.90 -28.45
N VAL A 30 -28.41 -22.92 -29.32
CA VAL A 30 -27.85 -23.08 -30.66
C VAL A 30 -26.36 -22.76 -30.61
N SER A 31 -25.54 -23.54 -31.32
CA SER A 31 -24.11 -23.29 -31.49
C SER A 31 -23.79 -22.95 -32.94
N PHE A 32 -22.98 -21.93 -33.17
CA PHE A 32 -22.64 -21.43 -34.51
C PHE A 32 -21.21 -21.80 -34.91
N SER A 33 -21.01 -22.13 -36.18
CA SER A 33 -19.67 -22.15 -36.79
C SER A 33 -19.16 -20.72 -36.98
N ARG A 34 -17.87 -20.57 -37.29
CA ARG A 34 -17.25 -19.24 -37.48
C ARG A 34 -17.98 -18.38 -38.51
N ALA A 35 -18.32 -18.95 -39.67
CA ALA A 35 -18.99 -18.22 -40.74
C ALA A 35 -20.43 -17.84 -40.37
N GLU A 36 -21.15 -18.77 -39.72
CA GLU A 36 -22.52 -18.54 -39.24
C GLU A 36 -22.53 -17.42 -38.18
N PHE A 37 -21.61 -17.49 -37.21
CA PHE A 37 -21.49 -16.49 -36.14
C PHE A 37 -21.22 -15.10 -36.71
N ILE A 38 -20.23 -14.96 -37.60
CA ILE A 38 -19.87 -13.66 -38.17
C ILE A 38 -21.06 -13.02 -38.89
N GLU A 39 -21.75 -13.77 -39.75
CA GLU A 39 -22.88 -13.22 -40.52
C GLU A 39 -24.09 -12.92 -39.63
N GLN A 40 -24.46 -13.82 -38.72
CA GLN A 40 -25.63 -13.64 -37.86
C GLN A 40 -25.41 -12.55 -36.80
N ALA A 41 -24.27 -12.58 -36.10
CA ALA A 41 -23.93 -11.60 -35.07
C ALA A 41 -23.80 -10.20 -35.65
N TRP A 42 -23.09 -10.06 -36.78
CA TRP A 42 -22.94 -8.77 -37.47
C TRP A 42 -24.29 -8.23 -37.98
N SER A 43 -25.14 -9.09 -38.56
CA SER A 43 -26.46 -8.70 -39.07
C SER A 43 -27.41 -8.23 -37.97
N ALA A 44 -27.38 -8.90 -36.80
CA ALA A 44 -28.26 -8.58 -35.67
C ALA A 44 -27.82 -7.31 -34.93
N VAL A 45 -26.52 -7.19 -34.66
CA VAL A 45 -25.98 -6.11 -33.83
C VAL A 45 -25.70 -4.85 -34.65
N ARG A 46 -25.31 -5.00 -35.93
CA ARG A 46 -25.00 -3.90 -36.87
C ARG A 46 -23.98 -2.89 -36.34
N ARG A 47 -23.11 -3.31 -35.42
CA ARG A 47 -21.97 -2.54 -34.90
C ARG A 47 -20.69 -3.32 -35.12
N GLY A 48 -19.62 -2.61 -35.44
CA GLY A 48 -18.31 -3.21 -35.74
C GLY A 48 -18.23 -3.78 -37.15
N SER A 49 -17.08 -4.39 -37.46
CA SER A 49 -16.81 -5.03 -38.75
C SER A 49 -16.89 -6.55 -38.64
N ARG A 50 -17.03 -7.23 -39.77
CA ARG A 50 -17.07 -8.71 -39.81
C ARG A 50 -15.77 -9.33 -39.32
N GLU A 51 -14.65 -8.66 -39.58
CA GLU A 51 -13.33 -9.04 -39.08
C GLU A 51 -13.28 -9.03 -37.56
N GLU A 52 -13.89 -8.02 -36.92
CA GLU A 52 -13.94 -7.92 -35.46
C GLU A 52 -14.76 -9.04 -34.80
N TYR A 53 -15.87 -9.47 -35.42
CA TYR A 53 -16.61 -10.66 -34.97
C TYR A 53 -15.83 -11.95 -35.21
N GLY A 54 -15.05 -12.02 -36.29
CA GLY A 54 -14.14 -13.15 -36.54
C GLY A 54 -13.07 -13.26 -35.45
N LEU A 55 -12.45 -12.13 -35.07
CA LEU A 55 -11.47 -12.09 -33.98
C LEU A 55 -12.08 -12.44 -32.63
N LEU A 56 -13.32 -12.01 -32.35
CA LEU A 56 -14.05 -12.42 -31.15
C LEU A 56 -14.26 -13.94 -31.12
N PHE A 57 -14.73 -14.52 -32.23
CA PHE A 57 -14.90 -15.97 -32.34
C PHE A 57 -13.59 -16.72 -32.09
N ASP A 58 -12.52 -16.29 -32.77
CA ASP A 58 -11.20 -16.91 -32.66
C ASP A 58 -10.66 -16.80 -31.22
N SER A 59 -10.89 -15.67 -30.53
CA SER A 59 -10.49 -15.46 -29.13
C SER A 59 -11.25 -16.37 -28.16
N VAL A 60 -12.57 -16.53 -28.35
CA VAL A 60 -13.40 -17.44 -27.53
C VAL A 60 -12.91 -18.87 -27.68
N VAL A 61 -12.65 -19.31 -28.91
CA VAL A 61 -12.13 -20.65 -29.22
C VAL A 61 -10.75 -20.87 -28.60
N VAL A 62 -9.80 -19.94 -28.77
CA VAL A 62 -8.43 -20.08 -28.24
C VAL A 62 -8.44 -20.17 -26.70
N THR A 63 -9.24 -19.32 -26.06
CA THR A 63 -9.38 -19.31 -24.59
C THR A 63 -9.98 -20.63 -24.09
N GLN A 64 -10.89 -21.22 -24.87
CA GLN A 64 -11.45 -22.53 -24.57
C GLN A 64 -10.42 -23.66 -24.76
N GLU A 65 -9.63 -23.64 -25.83
CA GLU A 65 -8.61 -24.66 -26.09
C GLU A 65 -7.52 -24.66 -25.01
N GLN A 66 -7.08 -23.49 -24.57
CA GLN A 66 -6.16 -23.37 -23.43
C GLN A 66 -6.75 -23.98 -22.15
N ARG A 67 -8.07 -23.89 -21.95
CA ARG A 67 -8.77 -24.50 -20.81
C ARG A 67 -9.01 -26.01 -20.99
N SER A 68 -9.28 -26.45 -22.22
CA SER A 68 -9.49 -27.86 -22.57
C SER A 68 -8.18 -28.65 -22.55
N LEU A 69 -7.04 -28.03 -22.87
CA LEU A 69 -5.72 -28.63 -22.69
C LEU A 69 -5.37 -28.88 -21.20
N LEU A 70 -6.07 -28.22 -20.27
CA LEU A 70 -5.95 -28.48 -18.82
C LEU A 70 -6.91 -29.57 -18.34
N LEU A 71 -7.88 -29.98 -19.16
CA LEU A 71 -8.94 -30.93 -18.85
C LEU A 71 -9.02 -31.97 -19.98
N ASP A 72 -8.18 -33.01 -19.92
CA ASP A 72 -8.05 -34.14 -20.87
C ASP A 72 -9.39 -34.61 -21.49
N SER A 73 -9.86 -33.91 -22.51
CA SER A 73 -11.04 -34.28 -23.29
C SER A 73 -10.71 -34.07 -24.76
N ALA A 74 -10.28 -35.18 -25.37
CA ALA A 74 -10.02 -35.30 -26.78
C ALA A 74 -11.34 -35.26 -27.54
N ASP A 75 -11.56 -34.21 -28.34
CA ASP A 75 -12.56 -34.20 -29.40
C ASP A 75 -12.00 -33.44 -30.62
N GLU A 76 -11.00 -34.05 -31.27
CA GLU A 76 -10.16 -33.43 -32.32
C GLU A 76 -10.77 -33.41 -33.74
N ARG A 77 -12.08 -33.61 -33.94
CA ARG A 77 -12.63 -33.69 -35.33
C ARG A 77 -13.97 -32.98 -35.59
N GLY A 78 -14.48 -32.21 -34.64
CA GLY A 78 -15.65 -31.36 -34.85
C GLY A 78 -15.28 -30.01 -35.46
N GLU A 79 -16.15 -29.46 -36.32
CA GLU A 79 -16.10 -28.04 -36.66
C GLU A 79 -16.20 -27.21 -35.37
N ARG A 80 -15.21 -26.35 -35.11
CA ARG A 80 -15.19 -25.53 -33.89
C ARG A 80 -16.43 -24.64 -33.88
N ARG A 81 -17.29 -24.84 -32.87
CA ARG A 81 -18.55 -24.11 -32.69
C ARG A 81 -18.56 -23.39 -31.35
N VAL A 82 -19.15 -22.20 -31.34
CA VAL A 82 -19.34 -21.37 -30.15
C VAL A 82 -20.84 -21.36 -29.83
N ASP A 83 -21.16 -21.57 -28.55
CA ASP A 83 -22.49 -21.41 -27.98
C ASP A 83 -22.50 -20.16 -27.06
N TRP A 84 -23.68 -19.84 -26.51
CA TRP A 84 -23.81 -18.68 -25.61
C TRP A 84 -22.99 -18.82 -24.32
N GLU A 85 -22.89 -20.04 -23.78
CA GLU A 85 -22.17 -20.30 -22.54
C GLU A 85 -20.66 -20.03 -22.70
N ARG A 86 -20.08 -20.44 -23.83
CA ARG A 86 -18.68 -20.19 -24.17
C ARG A 86 -18.42 -18.71 -24.38
N LEU A 87 -19.28 -18.02 -25.13
CA LEU A 87 -19.14 -16.59 -25.38
C LEU A 87 -19.26 -15.79 -24.07
N THR A 88 -20.25 -16.09 -23.23
CA THR A 88 -20.43 -15.42 -21.94
C THR A 88 -19.29 -15.70 -20.97
N SER A 89 -18.80 -16.93 -20.91
CA SER A 89 -17.64 -17.29 -20.08
C SER A 89 -16.39 -16.49 -20.47
N PHE A 90 -16.14 -16.33 -21.77
CA PHE A 90 -15.04 -15.50 -22.28
C PHE A 90 -15.21 -14.02 -21.88
N LEU A 91 -16.40 -13.45 -22.07
CA LEU A 91 -16.69 -12.06 -21.71
C LEU A 91 -16.54 -11.80 -20.21
N LEU A 92 -17.07 -12.71 -19.37
CA LEU A 92 -16.96 -12.60 -17.91
C LEU A 92 -15.51 -12.71 -17.43
N LEU A 93 -14.71 -13.58 -18.04
CA LEU A 93 -13.29 -13.69 -17.72
C LEU A 93 -12.55 -12.38 -18.04
N GLY A 94 -12.75 -11.82 -19.24
CA GLY A 94 -12.12 -10.54 -19.61
C GLY A 94 -12.52 -9.37 -18.70
N LEU A 95 -13.77 -9.35 -18.22
CA LEU A 95 -14.21 -8.37 -17.22
C LEU A 95 -13.56 -8.59 -15.86
N SER A 96 -13.45 -9.84 -15.40
CA SER A 96 -12.79 -10.19 -14.14
C SER A 96 -11.31 -9.81 -14.14
N GLU A 97 -10.59 -10.11 -15.23
CA GLU A 97 -9.17 -9.75 -15.39
C GLU A 97 -8.99 -8.22 -15.41
N LYS A 98 -9.89 -7.50 -16.07
CA LYS A 98 -9.88 -6.03 -16.08
C LYS A 98 -10.10 -5.47 -14.67
N GLU A 99 -11.07 -5.98 -13.93
CA GLU A 99 -11.32 -5.56 -12.54
C GLU A 99 -10.11 -5.87 -11.64
N GLU A 100 -9.50 -7.05 -11.78
CA GLU A 100 -8.30 -7.41 -11.03
C GLU A 100 -7.13 -6.48 -11.36
N ASN A 101 -6.93 -6.14 -12.63
CA ASN A 101 -5.87 -5.24 -13.05
C ASN A 101 -6.11 -3.79 -12.56
N GLU A 102 -7.36 -3.32 -12.58
CA GLU A 102 -7.75 -2.04 -11.99
C GLU A 102 -7.48 -2.03 -10.48
N ARG A 103 -7.84 -3.10 -9.76
CA ARG A 103 -7.54 -3.27 -8.34
C ARG A 103 -6.04 -3.31 -8.08
N ALA A 104 -5.27 -4.05 -8.87
CA ALA A 104 -3.81 -4.10 -8.78
C ALA A 104 -3.16 -2.75 -9.05
N ALA A 105 -3.73 -1.94 -9.95
CA ALA A 105 -3.28 -0.57 -10.23
C ALA A 105 -3.51 0.39 -9.05
N THR A 106 -4.51 0.13 -8.20
CA THR A 106 -4.74 0.92 -6.97
C THR A 106 -3.81 0.56 -5.81
N VAL A 107 -3.04 -0.53 -5.90
CA VAL A 107 -2.09 -0.92 -4.86
C VAL A 107 -0.88 0.02 -4.91
N PRO A 108 -0.51 0.68 -3.78
CA PRO A 108 0.71 1.48 -3.72
C PRO A 108 1.92 0.64 -4.11
N ARG A 109 2.62 1.05 -5.17
CA ARG A 109 3.85 0.39 -5.61
C ARG A 109 5.00 0.84 -4.72
N TRP A 110 5.24 0.07 -3.65
CA TRP A 110 6.35 0.32 -2.74
C TRP A 110 7.68 0.21 -3.50
N GLN A 111 8.59 1.16 -3.25
CA GLN A 111 9.96 1.03 -3.73
C GLN A 111 10.66 -0.10 -2.97
N PRO A 112 11.69 -0.72 -3.56
CA PRO A 112 12.53 -1.68 -2.85
C PRO A 112 13.06 -1.09 -1.53
N PRO A 113 13.20 -1.90 -0.47
CA PRO A 113 13.69 -1.40 0.81
C PRO A 113 15.12 -0.86 0.66
N LEU A 114 15.33 0.37 1.15
CA LEU A 114 16.64 0.99 1.21
C LEU A 114 17.38 0.54 2.48
N THR A 115 18.62 0.06 2.32
CA THR A 115 19.49 -0.26 3.46
C THR A 115 20.36 0.94 3.78
N LEU A 116 20.20 1.49 4.98
CA LEU A 116 20.96 2.64 5.47
C LEU A 116 21.99 2.20 6.51
N THR A 117 23.19 2.77 6.46
CA THR A 117 24.20 2.57 7.52
C THR A 117 23.88 3.50 8.69
N PRO A 118 23.49 2.99 9.87
CA PRO A 118 23.19 3.84 11.00
C PRO A 118 24.48 4.45 11.60
N PRO A 119 24.43 5.69 12.14
CA PRO A 119 25.51 6.26 12.95
C PRO A 119 25.60 5.62 14.34
N HIS A 120 24.67 4.72 14.66
CA HIS A 120 24.45 4.20 16.00
C HIS A 120 25.29 2.95 16.23
N ARG A 121 26.06 2.94 17.32
CA ARG A 121 26.77 1.74 17.79
C ARG A 121 25.86 0.76 18.54
N ASP A 122 24.77 1.28 19.10
CA ASP A 122 23.78 0.55 19.87
C ASP A 122 22.48 0.39 19.05
N PRO A 123 21.61 -0.57 19.38
CA PRO A 123 20.30 -0.73 18.73
C PRO A 123 19.51 0.58 18.73
N VAL A 124 18.87 0.87 17.60
CA VAL A 124 17.94 2.00 17.46
C VAL A 124 16.70 1.69 18.30
N GLN A 125 16.40 2.53 19.28
CA GLN A 125 15.20 2.41 20.11
C GLN A 125 13.98 2.97 19.38
N GLN A 126 14.14 4.10 18.68
CA GLN A 126 13.01 4.76 18.06
C GLN A 126 13.44 5.63 16.88
N VAL A 127 12.54 5.74 15.89
CA VAL A 127 12.64 6.66 14.76
C VAL A 127 11.34 7.47 14.70
N VAL A 128 11.44 8.79 14.56
CA VAL A 128 10.29 9.70 14.50
C VAL A 128 10.46 10.70 13.37
N TYR A 129 9.36 11.06 12.72
CA TYR A 129 9.33 12.10 11.70
C TYR A 129 8.94 13.45 12.30
N LEU A 130 9.81 14.45 12.12
CA LEU A 130 9.56 15.83 12.51
C LEU A 130 8.83 16.57 11.38
N ARG A 131 7.52 16.73 11.55
CA ARG A 131 6.68 17.47 10.58
C ARG A 131 7.10 18.94 10.42
N SER A 132 7.62 19.58 11.47
CA SER A 132 7.99 20.99 11.44
C SER A 132 9.21 21.28 10.57
N SER A 133 10.16 20.35 10.46
CA SER A 133 11.39 20.52 9.69
C SER A 133 11.53 19.59 8.49
N GLY A 134 10.59 18.65 8.30
CA GLY A 134 10.66 17.62 7.27
C GLY A 134 11.85 16.67 7.44
N ARG A 135 12.25 16.36 8.68
CA ARG A 135 13.43 15.54 8.99
C ARG A 135 13.04 14.31 9.80
N TYR A 136 13.88 13.29 9.78
CA TYR A 136 13.75 12.17 10.71
C TYR A 136 14.73 12.32 11.87
N LEU A 137 14.30 11.91 13.05
CA LEU A 137 15.17 11.67 14.19
C LEU A 137 15.21 10.19 14.49
N SER A 138 16.39 9.65 14.78
CA SER A 138 16.52 8.33 15.37
C SER A 138 17.34 8.37 16.63
N VAL A 139 16.93 7.63 17.65
CA VAL A 139 17.65 7.54 18.93
C VAL A 139 18.04 6.10 19.19
N SER A 140 19.29 5.88 19.59
CA SER A 140 19.80 4.57 19.98
C SER A 140 19.69 4.34 21.48
N LYS A 141 19.80 3.08 21.90
CA LYS A 141 19.81 2.69 23.33
C LYS A 141 20.89 3.43 24.10
N GLY A 142 22.06 3.63 23.51
CA GLY A 142 23.15 4.37 24.15
C GLY A 142 22.94 5.89 24.20
N GLY A 143 21.84 6.42 23.66
CA GLY A 143 21.58 7.86 23.62
C GLY A 143 22.30 8.59 22.50
N THR A 144 22.64 7.92 21.40
CA THR A 144 23.02 8.62 20.16
C THR A 144 21.75 9.02 19.41
N LEU A 145 21.59 10.31 19.13
CA LEU A 145 20.53 10.88 18.32
C LEU A 145 21.07 11.20 16.92
N GLY A 146 20.47 10.65 15.88
CA GLY A 146 20.76 10.96 14.48
C GLY A 146 19.66 11.82 13.88
N VAL A 147 20.04 12.89 13.17
CA VAL A 147 19.15 13.75 12.39
C VAL A 147 19.34 13.41 10.92
N TRP A 148 18.26 13.09 10.23
CA TRP A 148 18.27 12.66 8.84
C TRP A 148 17.43 13.57 7.97
N ALA A 149 17.89 13.80 6.75
CA ALA A 149 17.13 14.49 5.73
C ALA A 149 15.87 13.69 5.36
N GLY A 150 14.78 14.40 5.06
CA GLY A 150 13.50 13.77 4.74
C GLY A 150 13.41 13.16 3.35
N GLU A 151 14.22 13.65 2.40
CA GLU A 151 14.14 13.29 0.98
C GLU A 151 14.96 12.03 0.65
N ASP A 152 16.23 12.02 1.06
CA ASP A 152 17.22 11.01 0.68
C ASP A 152 17.72 10.17 1.88
N PHE A 153 17.20 10.45 3.08
CA PHE A 153 17.67 9.86 4.33
C PHE A 153 19.18 10.02 4.56
N ALA A 154 19.78 11.10 4.02
CA ALA A 154 21.16 11.42 4.33
C ALA A 154 21.30 11.83 5.80
N LEU A 155 22.35 11.33 6.45
CA LEU A 155 22.65 11.71 7.84
C LEU A 155 23.18 13.15 7.87
N LEU A 156 22.41 14.05 8.47
CA LEU A 156 22.75 15.46 8.58
C LEU A 156 23.63 15.71 9.81
N GLN A 157 23.22 15.19 10.96
CA GLN A 157 23.87 15.45 12.24
C GLN A 157 23.75 14.24 13.16
N THR A 158 24.74 14.09 14.05
CA THR A 158 24.71 13.10 15.13
C THR A 158 25.04 13.78 16.44
N HIS A 159 24.24 13.53 17.46
CA HIS A 159 24.38 14.11 18.79
C HIS A 159 24.37 13.01 19.83
N ARG A 160 25.24 13.11 20.83
CA ARG A 160 25.17 12.25 22.00
C ARG A 160 24.34 12.96 23.06
N LEU A 161 23.27 12.32 23.50
CA LEU A 161 22.48 12.82 24.62
C LEU A 161 23.32 12.71 25.88
N HIS A 162 23.26 13.76 26.69
CA HIS A 162 23.96 13.85 27.95
C HIS A 162 22.95 14.07 29.07
N ASN A 163 23.36 13.60 30.24
CA ASN A 163 22.61 13.71 31.48
C ASN A 163 23.62 13.59 32.63
N ASP A 164 23.49 14.47 33.64
CA ASP A 164 24.42 14.58 34.76
C ASP A 164 24.22 13.51 35.85
N SER A 165 23.14 12.71 35.80
CA SER A 165 22.85 11.69 36.82
C SER A 165 23.74 10.45 36.74
N VAL A 166 24.23 10.13 35.54
CA VAL A 166 25.02 8.91 35.28
C VAL A 166 26.17 9.22 34.33
N ARG A 167 27.20 8.37 34.33
CA ARG A 167 28.30 8.53 33.35
C ARG A 167 27.72 8.32 31.95
N PRO A 168 28.22 9.03 30.91
CA PRO A 168 27.70 8.90 29.53
C PRO A 168 27.69 7.47 28.96
N LYS A 169 28.52 6.57 29.49
CA LYS A 169 28.58 5.15 29.11
C LYS A 169 27.47 4.29 29.75
N ASP A 170 26.94 4.75 30.89
CA ASP A 170 25.93 4.04 31.69
C ASP A 170 24.52 4.60 31.41
N LEU A 171 24.41 5.63 30.55
CA LEU A 171 23.16 6.24 30.13
C LEU A 171 22.46 5.36 29.09
N TRP A 172 21.29 4.81 29.44
CA TRP A 172 20.43 4.12 28.47
C TRP A 172 19.09 4.81 28.28
N VAL A 173 18.79 5.14 27.02
CA VAL A 173 17.50 5.65 26.57
C VAL A 173 16.48 4.51 26.53
N THR A 174 15.28 4.79 27.02
CA THR A 174 14.14 3.87 26.97
C THR A 174 13.11 4.27 25.91
N ALA A 175 12.77 5.55 25.80
CA ALA A 175 11.83 6.06 24.81
C ALA A 175 12.08 7.53 24.48
N MET A 176 11.55 7.98 23.35
CA MET A 176 11.57 9.37 22.92
C MET A 176 10.20 9.78 22.35
N VAL A 177 9.76 11.02 22.62
CA VAL A 177 8.55 11.55 21.99
C VAL A 177 8.73 13.00 21.58
N VAL A 178 8.10 13.38 20.46
CA VAL A 178 8.17 14.74 19.91
C VAL A 178 7.02 15.58 20.44
N LEU A 179 7.36 16.68 21.10
CA LEU A 179 6.44 17.70 21.57
C LEU A 179 6.32 18.77 20.48
N HIS A 180 5.47 18.48 19.50
CA HIS A 180 5.41 19.21 18.23
C HIS A 180 4.93 20.67 18.35
N ASN A 181 4.08 20.97 19.32
CA ASN A 181 3.61 22.34 19.62
C ASN A 181 4.70 23.25 20.21
N VAL A 182 5.70 22.70 20.90
CA VAL A 182 6.76 23.48 21.60
C VAL A 182 8.16 23.25 21.03
N ASN A 183 8.26 22.55 19.90
CA ASN A 183 9.50 22.19 19.21
C ASN A 183 10.54 21.55 20.13
N LYS A 184 10.11 20.57 20.93
CA LYS A 184 10.99 19.83 21.86
C LYS A 184 10.85 18.33 21.66
N ILE A 185 11.82 17.61 22.18
CA ILE A 185 11.71 16.16 22.39
C ILE A 185 11.83 15.86 23.86
N ALA A 186 11.01 14.94 24.34
CA ALA A 186 11.20 14.31 25.64
C ALA A 186 11.89 12.97 25.42
N VAL A 187 12.91 12.68 26.22
CA VAL A 187 13.63 11.41 26.20
C VAL A 187 13.66 10.86 27.61
N SER A 188 13.25 9.61 27.78
CA SER A 188 13.32 8.91 29.06
C SER A 188 14.53 7.99 29.14
N PHE A 189 15.00 7.78 30.37
CA PHE A 189 16.19 6.99 30.64
C PHE A 189 15.93 5.94 31.73
N THR A 190 16.72 4.87 31.70
CA THR A 190 16.74 3.82 32.75
C THR A 190 17.15 4.36 34.12
N SER A 191 17.79 5.52 34.17
CA SER A 191 18.16 6.27 35.38
C SER A 191 16.98 6.98 36.06
N LYS A 192 15.74 6.62 35.70
CA LYS A 192 14.48 7.09 36.34
C LYS A 192 14.27 8.59 36.21
N GLU A 193 14.47 9.08 35.00
CA GLU A 193 14.32 10.49 34.68
C GLU A 193 13.92 10.69 33.23
N LEU A 194 13.47 11.91 32.95
CA LEU A 194 13.03 12.34 31.64
C LEU A 194 13.64 13.73 31.35
N CYS A 195 14.36 13.84 30.24
CA CYS A 195 14.99 15.09 29.80
C CYS A 195 14.25 15.66 28.60
N PHE A 196 14.13 16.99 28.57
CA PHE A 196 13.52 17.73 27.48
C PHE A 196 14.60 18.48 26.71
N TYR A 197 14.73 18.16 25.43
CA TYR A 197 15.72 18.76 24.55
C TYR A 197 15.05 19.66 23.51
N ASP A 198 15.69 20.79 23.21
CA ASP A 198 15.16 21.77 22.27
C ASP A 198 15.56 21.47 20.82
N LEU A 199 14.56 21.44 19.93
CA LEU A 199 14.78 21.20 18.50
C LEU A 199 15.23 22.44 17.74
N LEU A 200 14.97 23.64 18.29
CA LEU A 200 15.32 24.91 17.64
C LEU A 200 16.76 25.34 17.91
N SER A 201 17.43 24.73 18.89
CA SER A 201 18.81 25.08 19.22
C SER A 201 19.75 24.70 18.06
N LYS A 202 20.34 25.72 17.42
CA LYS A 202 21.35 25.55 16.35
C LYS A 202 22.62 24.85 16.83
N GLN A 203 22.84 24.80 18.14
CA GLN A 203 23.96 24.11 18.76
C GLN A 203 23.44 23.09 19.77
N GLN A 204 23.50 21.82 19.37
CA GLN A 204 23.67 20.66 20.26
C GLN A 204 22.46 20.08 21.00
N PHE A 205 21.20 20.29 20.57
CA PHE A 205 20.03 19.70 21.28
C PHE A 205 20.17 19.92 22.79
N SER A 206 20.19 21.17 23.25
CA SER A 206 20.47 21.45 24.66
C SER A 206 19.34 20.89 25.54
N CYS A 207 19.71 20.19 26.61
CA CYS A 207 18.77 19.76 27.63
C CYS A 207 18.29 21.01 28.38
N GLN A 208 17.01 21.35 28.25
CA GLN A 208 16.43 22.53 28.90
C GLN A 208 15.80 22.19 30.25
N TYR A 209 15.09 21.06 30.32
CA TYR A 209 14.37 20.65 31.52
C TYR A 209 14.63 19.19 31.80
N LYS A 210 14.55 18.84 33.08
CA LYS A 210 14.80 17.49 33.54
C LYS A 210 13.87 17.14 34.69
N LEU A 211 13.03 16.13 34.47
CA LEU A 211 12.17 15.53 35.48
C LEU A 211 12.93 14.37 36.11
N GLN A 212 13.26 14.49 37.40
CA GLN A 212 14.05 13.51 38.15
C GLN A 212 13.25 12.95 39.33
N GLY A 213 13.78 11.89 39.95
CA GLY A 213 13.20 11.32 41.16
C GLY A 213 12.00 10.42 40.89
N LEU A 214 11.87 9.88 39.67
CA LEU A 214 10.83 8.91 39.37
C LEU A 214 11.07 7.63 40.19
N ARG A 215 10.00 7.04 40.71
CA ARG A 215 10.08 5.82 41.53
C ARG A 215 10.56 4.63 40.68
N TYR A 216 10.03 4.53 39.47
CA TYR A 216 10.29 3.50 38.47
C TYR A 216 10.83 4.14 37.19
N ALA A 217 11.50 3.34 36.36
CA ALA A 217 12.07 3.85 35.11
C ALA A 217 10.95 3.94 34.05
N PRO A 218 10.81 5.05 33.32
CA PRO A 218 9.86 5.11 32.21
C PRO A 218 10.32 4.18 31.09
N LEU A 219 9.38 3.46 30.49
CA LEU A 219 9.57 2.54 29.37
C LEU A 219 8.96 3.04 28.07
N SER A 220 7.86 3.80 28.15
CA SER A 220 7.14 4.32 27.00
C SER A 220 6.69 5.75 27.26
N LEU A 221 6.66 6.56 26.20
CA LEU A 221 6.17 7.94 26.25
C LEU A 221 5.17 8.14 25.12
N ASP A 222 4.10 8.87 25.40
CA ASP A 222 3.20 9.38 24.38
C ASP A 222 2.78 10.82 24.67
N TYR A 223 2.56 11.59 23.61
CA TYR A 223 2.31 13.02 23.71
C TYR A 223 1.11 13.44 22.87
N TRP A 224 0.18 14.11 23.54
CA TRP A 224 -0.97 14.72 22.90
C TRP A 224 -1.00 16.22 23.21
N CYS A 225 -1.37 17.03 22.23
CA CYS A 225 -1.74 18.42 22.47
C CYS A 225 -2.98 18.80 21.66
N HIS A 226 -3.75 19.73 22.19
CA HIS A 226 -4.99 20.17 21.56
C HIS A 226 -4.69 20.97 20.29
N PRO A 227 -5.34 20.67 19.14
CA PRO A 227 -5.05 21.32 17.86
C PRO A 227 -5.24 22.85 17.86
N THR A 228 -6.25 23.34 18.58
CA THR A 228 -6.62 24.76 18.62
C THR A 228 -6.04 25.51 19.82
N TYR A 229 -5.70 24.80 20.89
CA TYR A 229 -5.27 25.36 22.18
C TYR A 229 -3.96 24.69 22.60
N PRO A 230 -2.81 25.08 22.00
CA PRO A 230 -1.55 24.38 22.20
C PRO A 230 -1.04 24.32 23.64
N ALA A 231 -1.56 25.18 24.52
CA ALA A 231 -1.29 25.15 25.96
C ALA A 231 -1.93 23.95 26.68
N GLN A 232 -2.97 23.35 26.10
CA GLN A 232 -3.55 22.10 26.58
C GLN A 232 -2.80 20.93 25.98
N ALA A 233 -1.90 20.34 26.77
CA ALA A 233 -1.12 19.20 26.34
C ALA A 233 -0.89 18.22 27.50
N VAL A 234 -0.73 16.95 27.13
CA VAL A 234 -0.52 15.84 28.05
C VAL A 234 0.65 15.02 27.54
N LEU A 235 1.67 14.87 28.39
CA LEU A 235 2.73 13.88 28.23
C LEU A 235 2.41 12.72 29.17
N THR A 236 2.19 11.54 28.61
CA THR A 236 1.94 10.30 29.36
C THR A 236 3.19 9.43 29.36
N MET A 237 3.43 8.70 30.46
CA MET A 237 4.61 7.86 30.60
C MET A 237 4.24 6.52 31.25
N GLY A 238 4.54 5.41 30.59
CA GLY A 238 4.41 4.08 31.19
C GLY A 238 5.71 3.68 31.87
N ASP A 239 5.67 3.12 33.08
CA ASP A 239 6.85 2.79 33.86
C ASP A 239 7.06 1.27 34.13
N THR A 240 8.23 0.90 34.64
CA THR A 240 8.55 -0.48 35.02
C THR A 240 7.74 -1.00 36.23
N GLY A 241 7.01 -0.14 36.93
CA GLY A 241 6.09 -0.50 38.01
C GLY A 241 4.69 -0.89 37.51
N GLY A 242 4.45 -0.80 36.20
CA GLY A 242 3.16 -1.10 35.58
C GLY A 242 2.13 0.03 35.71
N GLN A 243 2.60 1.27 35.95
CA GLN A 243 1.76 2.46 36.05
C GLN A 243 1.89 3.36 34.81
N VAL A 244 0.90 4.23 34.61
CA VAL A 244 0.84 5.29 33.58
C VAL A 244 0.62 6.65 34.24
#